data_AF-A0A9R1GR05-F1
#
_entry.id   AF-A0A9R1GR05-F1
#
_cell.length_a   1.000
_cell.length_b   1.000
_cell.length_c   1.000
_cell.angle_alpha   90.00
_cell.angle_beta   90.00
_cell.angle_gamma   90.00
#
_symmetry.space_group_name_H-M   'P 1'
#
loop_
_entity.id
_entity.type
_entity.pdbx_description
1 polymer ?
#
loop_
_entity_poly.entity_id
_entity_poly.type
_entity_poly.pdbx_seq_one_letter_code
_entity_poly.pdbx_strand_id
1 'polypeptide(L)'
;METSTVTYSSSSPPPSSSPPQQAEQAADLDAVSLGRLSANLERLLDPAFLSCADADVVLADDAGVVGVHRCILAARSGFFLDHFSNRLANPAAGEKEKEKERPRLELAELVPGGRHIGRDALVAVLGYLYTGRLKPPPRDSAVCVDERCPHEACRPAMDFVVESTYAASGFQISELVSLFQRRLSDFVNIALVEDIVPIVHVASTCQLHELLSQCIQRIAGSNVDSRYLEKELPDEAFAKVKEFRRYSLHDDSDEFILDPEHAKKVRNIHKALDCDDVDLVGLLLQESAITLDDALAIHYAAAYCEPKVLALLLKLDPAGDCVNVNLKNDSGYTPLHLACMRREPQILLSLIEKGASVVERTHDGRDALTICKRLTTEKDCNKKLEKCKERSKAYLCIDILEQEIKRKSFIFEELLSAEVSVATPLLVDNFHMRLINLENRVAFARIFFPSEAKLVMRIAQADSTEEFAGLTSANFSKLKEVDLNETPTMQNRRLRERLDALTKTVELGRKYFPHCSDVLDKFLMEESTDLHFLESGSAEDQYTRRTRFSELKEDVRKAFSKDKAVAAIASSTSSSSPRGDGKVSRHGHKKARLSR
;
A
#
# COMPACT_ATOMS: atom_id res chain seq x y z
N MET A 1 -36.80 -15.35 -37.84
CA MET A 1 -37.45 -16.63 -38.20
C MET A 1 -37.97 -17.22 -36.90
N GLU A 2 -39.11 -16.74 -36.41
CA GLU A 2 -40.46 -17.13 -36.81
C GLU A 2 -40.73 -18.62 -36.61
N THR A 3 -41.58 -18.94 -35.62
CA THR A 3 -42.78 -19.75 -35.83
C THR A 3 -43.84 -19.34 -34.81
N SER A 4 -44.91 -18.74 -35.33
CA SER A 4 -46.18 -18.39 -34.69
C SER A 4 -47.12 -19.60 -34.68
N THR A 5 -48.07 -19.68 -33.72
CA THR A 5 -49.47 -20.10 -33.99
C THR A 5 -50.45 -19.72 -32.86
N VAL A 6 -51.17 -18.62 -33.10
CA VAL A 6 -52.62 -18.35 -32.97
C VAL A 6 -53.48 -19.16 -31.98
N THR A 7 -54.26 -18.47 -31.14
CA THR A 7 -55.66 -18.81 -30.85
C THR A 7 -56.54 -17.56 -30.68
N TYR A 8 -57.75 -17.63 -31.23
CA TYR A 8 -58.75 -16.58 -31.42
C TYR A 8 -59.57 -16.26 -30.16
N SER A 9 -59.95 -14.99 -30.02
CA SER A 9 -60.93 -14.49 -29.05
C SER A 9 -62.38 -14.65 -29.55
N SER A 10 -63.32 -15.01 -28.67
CA SER A 10 -64.73 -14.61 -28.81
C SER A 10 -65.36 -14.35 -27.42
N SER A 11 -66.30 -13.41 -27.41
CA SER A 11 -66.70 -12.55 -26.31
C SER A 11 -68.04 -12.90 -25.67
N SER A 12 -68.16 -12.78 -24.33
CA SER A 12 -69.38 -12.41 -23.58
C SER A 12 -69.01 -11.96 -22.16
N PRO A 13 -69.71 -10.98 -21.55
CA PRO A 13 -69.17 -10.16 -20.46
C PRO A 13 -69.45 -10.75 -19.07
N PRO A 14 -68.57 -10.55 -18.05
CA PRO A 14 -68.97 -10.67 -16.67
C PRO A 14 -69.46 -9.31 -16.12
N PRO A 15 -70.33 -9.32 -15.10
CA PRO A 15 -70.91 -8.11 -14.54
C PRO A 15 -69.85 -7.32 -13.76
N SER A 16 -70.08 -6.01 -13.72
CA SER A 16 -69.43 -5.03 -12.87
C SER A 16 -69.03 -5.56 -11.49
N SER A 17 -67.73 -5.67 -11.25
CA SER A 17 -67.13 -5.47 -9.93
C SER A 17 -65.70 -4.93 -10.09
N SER A 18 -65.53 -3.63 -9.93
CA SER A 18 -64.26 -3.09 -9.43
C SER A 18 -64.12 -3.58 -7.97
N PRO A 19 -63.00 -4.22 -7.58
CA PRO A 19 -61.87 -3.44 -7.06
C PRO A 19 -60.48 -4.15 -7.13
N PRO A 20 -59.73 -4.06 -8.25
CA PRO A 20 -58.27 -4.28 -8.18
C PRO A 20 -57.49 -2.96 -8.14
N GLN A 21 -57.95 -1.93 -8.86
CA GLN A 21 -57.18 -0.69 -9.07
C GLN A 21 -57.07 0.20 -7.81
N GLN A 22 -58.07 0.23 -6.93
CA GLN A 22 -58.00 1.02 -5.69
C GLN A 22 -57.08 0.37 -4.64
N ALA A 23 -57.00 -0.95 -4.60
CA ALA A 23 -56.10 -1.66 -3.69
C ALA A 23 -54.65 -1.55 -4.16
N GLU A 24 -54.40 -1.64 -5.47
CA GLU A 24 -53.07 -1.40 -6.05
C GLU A 24 -52.64 0.06 -5.88
N GLN A 25 -53.50 1.05 -6.13
CA GLN A 25 -53.18 2.46 -5.92
C GLN A 25 -53.00 2.83 -4.44
N ALA A 26 -53.75 2.22 -3.53
CA ALA A 26 -53.57 2.42 -2.09
C ALA A 26 -52.27 1.78 -1.59
N ALA A 27 -51.94 0.56 -2.06
CA ALA A 27 -50.65 -0.07 -1.77
C ALA A 27 -49.47 0.76 -2.31
N ASP A 28 -49.64 1.42 -3.45
CA ASP A 28 -48.62 2.29 -4.05
C ASP A 28 -48.46 3.62 -3.25
N LEU A 29 -49.57 4.20 -2.77
CA LEU A 29 -49.54 5.37 -1.88
C LEU A 29 -48.91 5.04 -0.50
N ASP A 30 -49.20 3.87 0.05
CA ASP A 30 -48.60 3.40 1.30
C ASP A 30 -47.10 3.09 1.12
N ALA A 31 -46.70 2.50 0.00
CA ALA A 31 -45.29 2.31 -0.32
C ALA A 31 -44.53 3.64 -0.43
N VAL A 32 -45.15 4.66 -1.04
CA VAL A 32 -44.58 6.01 -1.14
C VAL A 32 -44.51 6.69 0.23
N SER A 33 -45.54 6.58 1.06
CA SER A 33 -45.58 7.20 2.38
C SER A 33 -44.57 6.57 3.34
N LEU A 34 -44.46 5.25 3.36
CA LEU A 34 -43.45 4.50 4.11
C LEU A 34 -42.03 4.79 3.59
N GLY A 35 -41.88 4.94 2.26
CA GLY A 35 -40.63 5.38 1.66
C GLY A 35 -40.17 6.75 2.14
N ARG A 36 -41.11 7.72 2.25
CA ARG A 36 -40.82 9.06 2.80
C ARG A 36 -40.48 9.02 4.29
N LEU A 37 -41.20 8.22 5.08
CA LEU A 37 -40.90 8.06 6.50
C LEU A 37 -39.49 7.47 6.70
N SER A 38 -39.17 6.41 5.95
CA SER A 38 -37.85 5.78 5.94
C SER A 38 -36.74 6.80 5.62
N ALA A 39 -36.91 7.60 4.56
CA ALA A 39 -35.97 8.66 4.19
C ALA A 39 -35.84 9.77 5.24
N ASN A 40 -36.92 10.10 5.96
CA ASN A 40 -36.87 11.08 7.03
C ASN A 40 -36.12 10.56 8.27
N LEU A 41 -36.35 9.30 8.66
CA LEU A 41 -35.64 8.67 9.76
C LEU A 41 -34.15 8.52 9.47
N GLU A 42 -33.80 8.26 8.21
CA GLU A 42 -32.40 8.19 7.80
C GLU A 42 -31.62 9.47 8.08
N ARG A 43 -32.23 10.64 7.89
CA ARG A 43 -31.56 11.94 8.11
C ARG A 43 -31.08 12.11 9.55
N LEU A 44 -31.61 11.35 10.50
CA LEU A 44 -31.16 11.36 11.89
C LEU A 44 -29.74 10.81 12.09
N LEU A 45 -29.22 10.02 11.14
CA LEU A 45 -27.84 9.51 11.17
C LEU A 45 -26.85 10.44 10.45
N ASP A 46 -27.33 11.49 9.78
CA ASP A 46 -26.48 12.50 9.16
C ASP A 46 -25.78 13.34 10.25
N PRO A 47 -24.46 13.59 10.12
CA PRO A 47 -23.71 14.51 10.99
C PRO A 47 -24.44 15.81 11.34
N ALA A 48 -25.22 16.38 10.42
CA ALA A 48 -25.98 17.61 10.64
C ALA A 48 -27.08 17.48 11.70
N PHE A 49 -27.61 16.28 11.92
CA PHE A 49 -28.71 16.00 12.86
C PHE A 49 -28.24 15.34 14.17
N LEU A 50 -26.93 15.05 14.31
CA LEU A 50 -26.35 14.47 15.53
C LEU A 50 -26.51 15.37 16.77
N SER A 51 -26.90 16.64 16.62
CA SER A 51 -27.29 17.51 17.74
C SER A 51 -28.54 17.01 18.48
N CYS A 52 -29.39 16.23 17.82
CA CYS A 52 -30.60 15.63 18.38
C CYS A 52 -30.40 14.23 18.97
N ALA A 53 -29.21 13.62 18.79
CA ALA A 53 -28.91 12.31 19.35
C ALA A 53 -28.89 12.34 20.89
N ASP A 54 -29.32 11.25 21.52
CA ASP A 54 -29.44 11.13 22.98
C ASP A 54 -28.52 10.07 23.59
N ALA A 55 -27.68 9.43 22.77
CA ALA A 55 -26.58 8.55 23.15
C ALA A 55 -25.49 8.54 22.07
N ASP A 56 -24.25 8.19 22.44
CA ASP A 56 -23.13 8.09 21.51
C ASP A 56 -22.54 6.67 21.55
N VAL A 57 -22.38 6.04 20.39
CA VAL A 57 -21.62 4.80 20.23
C VAL A 57 -20.18 5.16 19.92
N VAL A 58 -19.25 4.73 20.79
CA VAL A 58 -17.82 5.01 20.69
C VAL A 58 -17.15 3.85 19.97
N LEU A 59 -16.43 4.16 18.89
CA LEU A 59 -15.63 3.20 18.13
C LEU A 59 -14.23 3.06 18.76
N ALA A 60 -13.59 1.92 18.54
CA ALA A 60 -12.21 1.70 19.00
C ALA A 60 -11.20 2.60 18.28
N ASP A 61 -10.02 2.77 18.87
CA ASP A 61 -8.82 3.37 18.25
C ASP A 61 -9.03 4.75 17.61
N ASP A 62 -9.70 5.66 18.32
CA ASP A 62 -10.01 7.04 17.88
C ASP A 62 -10.78 7.13 16.55
N ALA A 63 -11.43 6.04 16.10
CA ALA A 63 -12.25 6.00 14.88
C ALA A 63 -13.52 6.86 14.95
N GLY A 64 -13.74 7.53 16.08
CA GLY A 64 -14.76 8.55 16.29
C GLY A 64 -15.98 8.03 17.04
N VAL A 65 -17.05 8.84 17.00
CA VAL A 65 -18.32 8.54 17.66
C VAL A 65 -19.47 8.61 16.67
N VAL A 66 -20.47 7.77 16.88
CA VAL A 66 -21.73 7.78 16.12
C VAL A 66 -22.88 8.07 17.08
N GLY A 67 -23.49 9.24 16.93
CA GLY A 67 -24.67 9.59 17.74
C GLY A 67 -25.90 8.79 17.30
N VAL A 68 -26.66 8.30 18.28
CA VAL A 68 -27.82 7.45 18.09
C VAL A 68 -29.01 7.88 18.96
N HIS A 69 -30.19 7.36 18.63
CA HIS A 69 -31.47 7.62 19.27
C HIS A 69 -31.96 6.35 19.96
N ARG A 70 -31.90 6.31 21.29
CA ARG A 70 -32.20 5.11 22.09
C ARG A 70 -33.61 4.57 21.83
N CYS A 71 -34.60 5.46 21.68
CA CYS A 71 -35.99 5.07 21.44
C CYS A 71 -36.18 4.32 20.11
N ILE A 72 -35.48 4.73 19.05
CA ILE A 72 -35.55 4.07 17.74
C ILE A 72 -34.87 2.71 17.82
N LEU A 73 -33.68 2.65 18.41
CA LEU A 73 -32.94 1.39 18.56
C LEU A 73 -33.69 0.37 19.41
N ALA A 74 -34.21 0.78 20.58
CA ALA A 74 -35.00 -0.07 21.46
C ALA A 74 -36.30 -0.59 20.80
N ALA A 75 -36.96 0.24 20.00
CA ALA A 75 -38.18 -0.15 19.29
C ALA A 75 -37.92 -1.18 18.16
N ARG A 76 -36.68 -1.29 17.67
CA ARG A 76 -36.33 -2.06 16.47
C ARG A 76 -35.40 -3.24 16.75
N SER A 77 -34.87 -3.35 17.97
CA SER A 77 -33.96 -4.41 18.38
C SER A 77 -34.17 -4.75 19.85
N GLY A 78 -34.48 -6.02 20.11
CA GLY A 78 -34.61 -6.55 21.47
C GLY A 78 -33.32 -6.40 22.27
N PHE A 79 -32.16 -6.58 21.62
CA PHE A 79 -30.85 -6.34 22.24
C PHE A 79 -30.74 -4.94 22.83
N PHE A 80 -31.07 -3.90 22.05
CA PHE A 80 -30.99 -2.52 22.53
C PHE A 80 -32.05 -2.22 23.59
N LEU A 81 -33.26 -2.78 23.47
CA LEU A 81 -34.29 -2.66 24.49
C LEU A 81 -33.81 -3.22 25.84
N ASP A 82 -33.26 -4.43 25.84
CA ASP A 82 -32.75 -5.08 27.04
C ASP A 82 -31.55 -4.33 27.61
N HIS A 83 -30.62 -3.89 26.74
CA HIS A 83 -29.43 -3.14 27.16
C HIS A 83 -29.80 -1.82 27.84
N PHE A 84 -30.70 -1.02 27.25
CA PHE A 84 -31.11 0.26 27.84
C PHE A 84 -31.97 0.06 29.10
N SER A 85 -32.81 -0.98 29.15
CA SER A 85 -33.62 -1.29 30.32
C SER A 85 -32.76 -1.75 31.52
N ASN A 86 -31.75 -2.58 31.27
CA ASN A 86 -30.82 -3.05 32.30
C ASN A 86 -29.96 -1.91 32.87
N ARG A 87 -29.55 -0.95 32.03
CA ARG A 87 -28.80 0.24 32.47
C ARG A 87 -29.64 1.17 33.35
N LEU A 88 -30.95 1.27 33.08
CA LEU A 88 -31.91 1.99 33.94
C LEU A 88 -32.13 1.27 35.27
N ALA A 89 -32.13 -0.07 35.27
CA ALA A 89 -32.32 -0.87 36.48
C ALA A 89 -31.07 -0.91 37.39
N ASN A 90 -29.88 -0.90 36.80
CA ASN A 90 -28.59 -0.93 37.48
C ASN A 90 -27.70 0.24 37.02
N PRO A 91 -27.95 1.47 37.50
CA PRO A 91 -27.05 2.59 37.23
C PRO A 91 -25.67 2.27 37.81
N ALA A 92 -24.62 2.38 37.00
CA ALA A 92 -23.26 2.09 37.43
C ALA A 92 -22.91 2.95 38.66
N ALA A 93 -22.46 2.29 39.74
CA ALA A 93 -22.11 2.96 40.99
C ALA A 93 -20.88 3.86 40.78
N GLY A 94 -21.12 5.13 40.47
CA GLY A 94 -20.05 6.13 40.26
C GLY A 94 -20.32 7.19 39.21
N GLU A 95 -21.30 7.01 38.31
CA GLU A 95 -21.72 8.07 37.39
C GLU A 95 -22.59 9.08 38.16
N LYS A 96 -21.94 10.00 38.90
CA LYS A 96 -22.58 11.29 39.17
C LYS A 96 -22.82 11.91 37.80
N GLU A 97 -24.06 11.87 37.32
CA GLU A 97 -24.50 12.55 36.11
C GLU A 97 -23.96 13.98 36.14
N LYS A 98 -22.89 14.24 35.37
CA LYS A 98 -22.69 15.59 34.87
C LYS A 98 -23.85 15.77 33.91
N GLU A 99 -24.85 16.56 34.29
CA GLU A 99 -26.13 16.83 33.59
C GLU A 99 -26.01 17.25 32.10
N LYS A 100 -24.82 17.24 31.48
CA LYS A 100 -24.55 17.68 30.11
C LYS A 100 -23.93 16.64 29.17
N GLU A 101 -23.49 15.48 29.65
CA GLU A 101 -22.83 14.49 28.78
C GLU A 101 -23.78 13.35 28.38
N ARG A 102 -23.82 13.05 27.08
CA ARG A 102 -24.63 11.95 26.52
C ARG A 102 -24.07 10.61 27.00
N PRO A 103 -24.93 9.61 27.26
CA PRO A 103 -24.47 8.27 27.61
C PRO A 103 -23.65 7.68 26.46
N ARG A 104 -22.45 7.20 26.80
CA ARG A 104 -21.53 6.55 25.88
C ARG A 104 -21.73 5.03 25.93
N LEU A 105 -21.69 4.40 24.76
CA LEU A 105 -21.71 2.96 24.57
C LEU A 105 -20.42 2.57 23.87
N GLU A 106 -19.50 1.98 24.62
CA GLU A 106 -18.22 1.48 24.07
C GLU A 106 -18.50 0.24 23.22
N LEU A 107 -18.33 0.35 21.89
CA LEU A 107 -18.71 -0.73 20.98
C LEU A 107 -17.92 -2.01 21.22
N ALA A 108 -16.64 -1.87 21.62
CA ALA A 108 -15.78 -2.98 21.97
C ALA A 108 -16.29 -3.82 23.16
N GLU A 109 -17.00 -3.19 24.09
CA GLU A 109 -17.64 -3.86 25.23
C GLU A 109 -19.06 -4.33 24.90
N LEU A 110 -19.72 -3.63 23.98
CA LEU A 110 -21.11 -3.86 23.63
C LEU A 110 -21.30 -5.15 22.82
N VAL A 111 -20.38 -5.49 21.92
CA VAL A 111 -20.51 -6.64 21.03
C VAL A 111 -19.20 -7.43 20.85
N PRO A 112 -19.25 -8.76 20.70
CA PRO A 112 -18.08 -9.57 20.35
C PRO A 112 -17.44 -9.09 19.05
N GLY A 113 -16.13 -8.82 19.08
CA GLY A 113 -15.41 -8.28 17.92
C GLY A 113 -15.66 -6.79 17.67
N GLY A 114 -16.29 -6.06 18.59
CA GLY A 114 -16.63 -4.64 18.43
C GLY A 114 -15.44 -3.72 18.14
N ARG A 115 -14.22 -4.13 18.53
CA ARG A 115 -12.96 -3.43 18.19
C ARG A 115 -12.66 -3.39 16.69
N HIS A 116 -13.22 -4.33 15.92
CA HIS A 116 -12.96 -4.45 14.48
C HIS A 116 -13.98 -3.69 13.65
N ILE A 117 -15.07 -3.18 14.23
CA ILE A 117 -16.15 -2.55 13.48
C ILE A 117 -15.77 -1.11 13.14
N GLY A 118 -15.66 -0.79 11.85
CA GLY A 118 -15.46 0.56 11.35
C GLY A 118 -16.74 1.39 11.33
N ARG A 119 -16.58 2.71 11.23
CA ARG A 119 -17.68 3.68 11.23
C ARG A 119 -18.70 3.42 10.14
N ASP A 120 -18.26 3.14 8.90
CA ASP A 120 -19.18 2.98 7.76
C ASP A 120 -20.02 1.71 7.87
N ALA A 121 -19.43 0.61 8.32
CA ALA A 121 -20.14 -0.64 8.57
C ALA A 121 -21.16 -0.48 9.71
N LEU A 122 -20.77 0.18 10.81
CA LEU A 122 -21.68 0.50 11.91
C LEU A 122 -22.86 1.37 11.43
N VAL A 123 -22.58 2.46 10.70
CA VAL A 123 -23.62 3.35 10.17
C VAL A 123 -24.54 2.62 9.19
N ALA A 124 -24.04 1.69 8.39
CA ALA A 124 -24.86 0.90 7.49
C ALA A 124 -25.85 -0.01 8.25
N VAL A 125 -25.39 -0.69 9.31
CA VAL A 125 -26.24 -1.56 10.14
C VAL A 125 -27.22 -0.75 10.98
N LEU A 126 -26.79 0.38 11.56
CA LEU A 126 -27.70 1.31 12.24
C LEU A 126 -28.71 1.90 11.26
N GLY A 127 -28.29 2.25 10.04
CA GLY A 127 -29.16 2.72 8.98
C GLY A 127 -30.28 1.73 8.68
N TYR A 128 -30.00 0.43 8.68
CA TYR A 128 -31.02 -0.61 8.56
C TYR A 128 -32.02 -0.58 9.73
N LEU A 129 -31.57 -0.41 10.98
CA LEU A 129 -32.48 -0.30 12.14
C LEU A 129 -33.43 0.90 12.02
N TYR A 130 -32.94 2.02 11.50
CA TYR A 130 -33.73 3.25 11.33
C TYR A 130 -34.70 3.18 10.14
N THR A 131 -34.27 2.56 9.03
CA THR A 131 -34.97 2.68 7.74
C THR A 131 -35.65 1.41 7.27
N GLY A 132 -35.26 0.25 7.82
CA GLY A 132 -35.62 -1.09 7.35
C GLY A 132 -34.95 -1.48 6.02
N ARG A 133 -34.00 -0.68 5.51
CA ARG A 133 -33.35 -0.91 4.22
C ARG A 133 -31.83 -0.91 4.38
N LEU A 134 -31.18 -1.93 3.83
CA LEU A 134 -29.73 -1.98 3.78
C LEU A 134 -29.25 -1.23 2.54
N LYS A 135 -28.45 -0.19 2.74
CA LYS A 135 -27.87 0.58 1.64
C LYS A 135 -26.67 -0.13 1.02
N PRO A 136 -26.38 0.14 -0.27
CA PRO A 136 -25.12 -0.29 -0.84
C PRO A 136 -23.95 0.35 -0.09
N PRO A 137 -22.82 -0.35 0.04
CA PRO A 137 -21.67 0.15 0.76
C PRO A 137 -21.11 1.43 0.10
N PRO A 138 -20.61 2.40 0.88
CA PRO A 138 -19.95 3.59 0.33
C PRO A 138 -18.73 3.18 -0.50
N ARG A 139 -18.64 3.70 -1.74
CA ARG A 139 -17.56 3.31 -2.67
C ARG A 139 -16.17 3.60 -2.12
N ASP A 140 -16.00 4.75 -1.49
CA ASP A 140 -14.75 5.20 -0.88
C ASP A 140 -14.24 4.31 0.27
N SER A 141 -15.13 3.52 0.89
CA SER A 141 -14.80 2.57 1.98
C SER A 141 -14.73 1.10 1.55
N ALA A 142 -15.46 0.71 0.49
CA ALA A 142 -15.63 -0.70 0.11
C ALA A 142 -15.04 -1.03 -1.27
N VAL A 143 -14.35 -0.09 -1.92
CA VAL A 143 -13.71 -0.27 -3.22
C VAL A 143 -12.23 0.02 -3.07
N CYS A 144 -11.40 -0.88 -3.60
CA CYS A 144 -9.95 -0.68 -3.60
C CYS A 144 -9.51 0.28 -4.70
N VAL A 145 -8.34 0.89 -4.52
CA VAL A 145 -7.76 1.92 -5.42
C VAL A 145 -7.23 1.34 -6.74
N ASP A 146 -7.21 0.01 -6.89
CA ASP A 146 -6.84 -0.62 -8.16
C ASP A 146 -7.94 -0.48 -9.22
N GLU A 147 -7.67 0.33 -10.23
CA GLU A 147 -8.55 0.58 -11.39
C GLU A 147 -8.80 -0.66 -12.24
N ARG A 148 -7.93 -1.68 -12.15
CA ARG A 148 -8.07 -2.94 -12.91
C ARG A 148 -8.86 -4.00 -12.14
N CYS A 149 -9.22 -3.74 -10.89
CA CYS A 149 -9.98 -4.68 -10.09
C CYS A 149 -11.47 -4.66 -10.52
N PRO A 150 -12.13 -5.83 -10.67
CA PRO A 150 -13.57 -5.89 -10.93
C PRO A 150 -14.42 -5.58 -9.69
N HIS A 151 -13.77 -5.44 -8.52
CA HIS A 151 -14.37 -5.15 -7.21
C HIS A 151 -15.43 -6.15 -6.72
N GLU A 152 -15.51 -7.34 -7.32
CA GLU A 152 -16.44 -8.41 -6.91
C GLU A 152 -16.12 -8.95 -5.50
N ALA A 153 -14.85 -9.26 -5.23
CA ALA A 153 -14.33 -9.68 -3.91
C ALA A 153 -12.98 -9.00 -3.62
N CYS A 154 -12.93 -7.69 -3.78
CA CYS A 154 -11.76 -6.93 -3.34
C CYS A 154 -11.71 -6.84 -1.80
N ARG A 155 -10.52 -6.68 -1.25
CA ARG A 155 -10.32 -6.73 0.20
C ARG A 155 -11.18 -5.73 0.98
N PRO A 156 -11.28 -4.43 0.57
CA PRO A 156 -12.20 -3.49 1.23
C PRO A 156 -13.67 -3.90 1.22
N ALA A 157 -14.14 -4.53 0.14
CA ALA A 157 -15.52 -5.02 0.07
C ALA A 157 -15.76 -6.18 1.05
N MET A 158 -14.77 -7.06 1.19
CA MET A 158 -14.80 -8.15 2.16
C MET A 158 -14.79 -7.62 3.60
N ASP A 159 -13.84 -6.73 3.91
CA ASP A 159 -13.70 -6.11 5.24
C ASP A 159 -15.01 -5.40 5.63
N PHE A 160 -15.62 -4.60 4.75
CA PHE A 160 -16.91 -3.97 5.03
C PHE A 160 -18.01 -4.97 5.43
N VAL A 161 -18.11 -6.10 4.73
CA VAL A 161 -19.12 -7.13 5.02
C VAL A 161 -18.77 -7.88 6.31
N VAL A 162 -17.49 -8.16 6.57
CA VAL A 162 -17.00 -8.75 7.82
C VAL A 162 -17.36 -7.87 9.02
N GLU A 163 -17.04 -6.58 8.95
CA GLU A 163 -17.39 -5.59 9.98
C GLU A 163 -18.91 -5.48 10.18
N SER A 164 -19.67 -5.45 9.08
CA SER A 164 -21.14 -5.41 9.13
C SER A 164 -21.72 -6.67 9.76
N THR A 165 -21.06 -7.82 9.59
CA THR A 165 -21.46 -9.10 10.19
C THR A 165 -21.23 -9.10 11.70
N TYR A 166 -20.09 -8.58 12.17
CA TYR A 166 -19.86 -8.38 13.61
C TYR A 166 -20.95 -7.49 14.22
N ALA A 167 -21.26 -6.35 13.60
CA ALA A 167 -22.30 -5.44 14.06
C ALA A 167 -23.69 -6.10 14.07
N ALA A 168 -24.09 -6.73 12.95
CA ALA A 168 -25.40 -7.36 12.83
C ALA A 168 -25.59 -8.54 13.80
N SER A 169 -24.57 -9.38 13.98
CA SER A 169 -24.60 -10.50 14.92
C SER A 169 -24.65 -9.98 16.36
N GLY A 170 -23.80 -9.01 16.70
CA GLY A 170 -23.76 -8.38 18.03
C GLY A 170 -25.08 -7.73 18.43
N PHE A 171 -25.73 -7.01 17.51
CA PHE A 171 -27.04 -6.39 17.73
C PHE A 171 -28.23 -7.37 17.52
N GLN A 172 -27.95 -8.65 17.29
CA GLN A 172 -28.93 -9.73 17.15
C GLN A 172 -29.93 -9.52 15.99
N ILE A 173 -29.46 -9.01 14.85
CA ILE A 173 -30.28 -8.75 13.65
C ILE A 173 -30.17 -9.94 12.69
N SER A 174 -31.00 -10.97 12.91
CA SER A 174 -30.92 -12.27 12.23
C SER A 174 -30.99 -12.20 10.70
N GLU A 175 -31.82 -11.29 10.18
CA GLU A 175 -32.04 -11.10 8.75
C GLU A 175 -30.77 -10.61 8.07
N LEU A 176 -30.08 -9.63 8.68
CA LEU A 176 -28.81 -9.11 8.17
C LEU A 176 -27.69 -10.15 8.30
N VAL A 177 -27.64 -10.90 9.40
CA VAL A 177 -26.65 -11.98 9.57
C VAL A 177 -26.79 -13.00 8.44
N SER A 178 -28.02 -13.45 8.14
CA SER A 178 -28.27 -14.40 7.04
C SER A 178 -27.87 -13.84 5.67
N LEU A 179 -28.11 -12.55 5.42
CA LEU A 179 -27.75 -11.88 4.18
C LEU A 179 -26.23 -11.78 4.04
N PHE A 180 -25.53 -11.35 5.08
CA PHE A 180 -24.08 -11.21 5.05
C PHE A 180 -23.38 -12.57 5.01
N GLN A 181 -23.89 -13.60 5.69
CA GLN A 181 -23.35 -14.95 5.61
C GLN A 181 -23.35 -15.48 4.17
N ARG A 182 -24.43 -15.28 3.41
CA ARG A 182 -24.48 -15.65 1.98
C ARG A 182 -23.43 -14.92 1.17
N ARG A 183 -23.32 -13.60 1.37
CA ARG A 183 -22.33 -12.77 0.66
C ARG A 183 -20.89 -13.15 1.01
N LEU A 184 -20.60 -13.47 2.27
CA LEU A 184 -19.29 -13.97 2.69
C LEU A 184 -19.00 -15.34 2.08
N SER A 185 -19.99 -16.24 2.01
CA SER A 185 -19.87 -17.53 1.33
C SER A 185 -19.52 -17.35 -0.16
N ASP A 186 -20.13 -16.38 -0.84
CA ASP A 186 -19.78 -16.05 -2.22
C ASP A 186 -18.33 -15.60 -2.33
N PHE A 187 -17.87 -14.73 -1.42
CA PHE A 187 -16.46 -14.29 -1.37
C PHE A 187 -15.49 -15.45 -1.15
N VAL A 188 -15.79 -16.41 -0.28
CA VAL A 188 -14.92 -17.58 -0.03
C VAL A 188 -14.63 -18.36 -1.32
N ASN A 189 -15.55 -18.37 -2.29
CA ASN A 189 -15.38 -19.08 -3.55
C ASN A 189 -14.49 -18.34 -4.55
N ILE A 190 -14.52 -17.01 -4.55
CA ILE A 190 -13.83 -16.18 -5.58
C ILE A 190 -12.60 -15.43 -5.07
N ALA A 191 -12.49 -15.23 -3.75
CA ALA A 191 -11.38 -14.50 -3.14
C ALA A 191 -10.09 -15.34 -3.12
N LEU A 192 -8.99 -14.62 -2.95
CA LEU A 192 -7.69 -15.24 -2.68
C LEU A 192 -7.70 -15.83 -1.28
N VAL A 193 -6.99 -16.93 -1.08
CA VAL A 193 -7.06 -17.69 0.19
C VAL A 193 -6.54 -16.89 1.38
N GLU A 194 -5.49 -16.09 1.16
CA GLU A 194 -4.96 -15.13 2.13
C GLU A 194 -6.00 -14.11 2.61
N ASP A 195 -6.98 -13.77 1.76
CA ASP A 195 -8.03 -12.81 2.09
C ASP A 195 -9.19 -13.43 2.88
N ILE A 196 -9.23 -14.75 3.05
CA ILE A 196 -10.31 -15.47 3.75
C ILE A 196 -10.13 -15.40 5.29
N VAL A 197 -8.93 -15.11 5.78
CA VAL A 197 -8.62 -15.08 7.24
C VAL A 197 -9.62 -14.26 8.07
N PRO A 198 -10.00 -13.02 7.71
CA PRO A 198 -11.00 -12.26 8.47
C PRO A 198 -12.40 -12.90 8.46
N ILE A 199 -12.74 -13.59 7.36
CA ILE A 199 -14.00 -14.33 7.25
C ILE A 199 -14.01 -15.48 8.27
N VAL A 200 -12.88 -16.17 8.46
CA VAL A 200 -12.74 -17.20 9.51
C VAL A 200 -12.96 -16.61 10.90
N HIS A 201 -12.35 -15.46 11.19
CA HIS A 201 -12.50 -14.80 12.50
C HIS A 201 -13.94 -14.40 12.80
N VAL A 202 -14.64 -13.79 11.85
CA VAL A 202 -16.05 -13.42 12.06
C VAL A 202 -16.96 -14.64 12.09
N ALA A 203 -16.71 -15.66 11.27
CA ALA A 203 -17.50 -16.89 11.29
C ALA A 203 -17.32 -17.64 12.62
N SER A 204 -16.12 -17.66 13.19
CA SER A 204 -15.83 -18.24 14.50
C SER A 204 -16.48 -17.42 15.63
N THR A 205 -16.29 -16.10 15.64
CA THR A 205 -16.80 -15.22 16.70
C THR A 205 -18.33 -15.18 16.72
N CYS A 206 -18.96 -15.12 15.55
CA CYS A 206 -20.41 -15.05 15.39
C CYS A 206 -21.07 -16.45 15.28
N GLN A 207 -20.32 -17.53 15.47
CA GLN A 207 -20.81 -18.93 15.45
C GLN A 207 -21.50 -19.35 14.13
N LEU A 208 -21.00 -18.85 13.00
CA LEU A 208 -21.50 -19.18 11.66
C LEU A 208 -20.86 -20.49 11.15
N HIS A 209 -21.34 -21.63 11.65
CA HIS A 209 -20.72 -22.95 11.43
C HIS A 209 -20.59 -23.36 9.95
N GLU A 210 -21.60 -23.11 9.12
CA GLU A 210 -21.56 -23.46 7.69
C GLU A 210 -20.48 -22.67 6.94
N LEU A 211 -20.43 -21.35 7.17
CA LEU A 211 -19.42 -20.48 6.57
C LEU A 211 -18.01 -20.84 7.07
N LEU A 212 -17.86 -21.13 8.36
CA LEU A 212 -16.60 -21.56 8.95
C LEU A 212 -16.10 -22.87 8.31
N SER A 213 -16.99 -23.85 8.13
CA SER A 213 -16.65 -25.12 7.48
C SER A 213 -16.18 -24.91 6.03
N GLN A 214 -16.87 -24.06 5.29
CA GLN A 214 -16.51 -23.71 3.91
C GLN A 214 -15.13 -23.04 3.85
N CYS A 215 -14.84 -22.09 4.76
CA CYS A 215 -13.54 -21.43 4.85
C CYS A 215 -12.42 -22.43 5.15
N ILE A 216 -12.62 -23.32 6.14
CA ILE A 216 -11.65 -24.33 6.53
C ILE A 216 -11.33 -25.27 5.37
N GLN A 217 -12.34 -25.76 4.64
CA GLN A 217 -12.14 -26.62 3.47
C GLN A 217 -11.35 -25.91 2.37
N ARG A 218 -11.70 -24.64 2.09
CA ARG A 218 -11.03 -23.82 1.07
C ARG A 218 -9.57 -23.54 1.39
N ILE A 219 -9.26 -23.29 2.66
CA ILE A 219 -7.88 -23.08 3.17
C ILE A 219 -7.11 -24.40 3.17
N ALA A 220 -7.72 -25.49 3.63
CA ALA A 220 -7.07 -26.79 3.70
C ALA A 220 -6.60 -27.28 2.32
N GLY A 221 -7.43 -27.08 1.27
CA GLY A 221 -7.09 -27.42 -0.11
C GLY A 221 -6.13 -26.46 -0.82
N SER A 222 -5.59 -25.46 -0.11
CA SER A 222 -4.63 -24.49 -0.67
C SER A 222 -3.18 -24.78 -0.26
N ASN A 223 -2.23 -24.24 -1.02
CA ASN A 223 -0.79 -24.27 -0.73
C ASN A 223 -0.32 -23.15 0.23
N VAL A 224 -1.24 -22.48 0.94
CA VAL A 224 -0.86 -21.43 1.90
C VAL A 224 -0.02 -22.01 3.03
N ASP A 225 1.06 -21.33 3.37
CA ASP A 225 2.01 -21.73 4.41
C ASP A 225 1.32 -22.03 5.74
N SER A 226 1.61 -23.21 6.30
CA SER A 226 1.04 -23.66 7.56
C SER A 226 1.44 -22.76 8.73
N ARG A 227 2.60 -22.09 8.67
CA ARG A 227 3.05 -21.15 9.71
C ARG A 227 2.26 -19.86 9.71
N TYR A 228 1.97 -19.32 8.52
CA TYR A 228 1.07 -18.19 8.37
C TYR A 228 -0.29 -18.50 8.99
N LEU A 229 -0.85 -19.66 8.67
CA LEU A 229 -2.14 -20.09 9.22
C LEU A 229 -2.10 -20.32 10.73
N GLU A 230 -1.00 -20.85 11.28
CA GLU A 230 -0.81 -21.03 12.73
C GLU A 230 -0.81 -19.70 13.49
N LYS A 231 -0.26 -18.63 12.89
CA LYS A 231 -0.22 -17.29 13.51
C LYS A 231 -1.53 -16.52 13.34
N GLU A 232 -2.20 -16.68 12.21
CA GLU A 232 -3.34 -15.84 11.83
C GLU A 232 -4.71 -16.43 12.17
N LEU A 233 -4.85 -17.77 12.23
CA LEU A 233 -6.14 -18.41 12.49
C LEU A 233 -6.37 -18.70 13.98
N PRO A 234 -7.64 -18.74 14.44
CA PRO A 234 -7.98 -19.29 15.76
C PRO A 234 -7.53 -20.76 15.90
N ASP A 235 -7.08 -21.15 17.10
CA ASP A 235 -6.53 -22.50 17.38
C ASP A 235 -7.44 -23.64 16.91
N GLU A 236 -8.75 -23.53 17.15
CA GLU A 236 -9.72 -24.54 16.75
C GLU A 236 -9.84 -24.65 15.22
N ALA A 237 -9.82 -23.51 14.51
CA ALA A 237 -9.88 -23.48 13.06
C ALA A 237 -8.58 -24.06 12.46
N PHE A 238 -7.42 -23.69 13.01
CA PHE A 238 -6.13 -24.21 12.57
C PHE A 238 -6.00 -25.73 12.79
N ALA A 239 -6.46 -26.24 13.94
CA ALA A 239 -6.48 -27.67 14.23
C ALA A 239 -7.30 -28.44 13.18
N LYS A 240 -8.48 -27.93 12.82
CA LYS A 240 -9.33 -28.50 11.76
C LYS A 240 -8.66 -28.45 10.39
N VAL A 241 -8.03 -27.33 10.02
CA VAL A 241 -7.27 -27.23 8.75
C VAL A 241 -6.17 -28.28 8.68
N LYS A 242 -5.40 -28.46 9.77
CA LYS A 242 -4.33 -29.47 9.86
C LYS A 242 -4.88 -30.88 9.73
N GLU A 243 -6.02 -31.16 10.35
CA GLU A 243 -6.70 -32.43 10.22
C GLU A 243 -7.11 -32.72 8.77
N PHE A 244 -7.75 -31.76 8.09
CA PHE A 244 -8.13 -31.89 6.68
C PHE A 244 -6.92 -32.12 5.77
N ARG A 245 -5.85 -31.33 5.92
CA ARG A 245 -4.62 -31.50 5.14
C ARG A 245 -4.01 -32.90 5.33
N ARG A 246 -4.04 -33.45 6.54
CA ARG A 246 -3.53 -34.80 6.83
C ARG A 246 -4.31 -35.90 6.10
N TYR A 247 -5.63 -35.75 5.96
CA TYR A 247 -6.44 -36.70 5.20
C TYR A 247 -6.22 -36.58 3.69
N SER A 248 -6.05 -35.36 3.15
CA SER A 248 -5.77 -35.16 1.72
C SER A 248 -4.40 -35.70 1.28
N LEU A 249 -3.41 -35.72 2.18
CA LEU A 249 -2.06 -36.24 1.90
C LEU A 249 -1.97 -37.78 1.85
N HIS A 250 -3.04 -38.51 2.19
CA HIS A 250 -3.04 -39.99 2.09
C HIS A 250 -3.45 -40.51 0.71
N ASP A 251 -3.83 -39.64 -0.24
CA ASP A 251 -4.34 -40.05 -1.57
C ASP A 251 -3.36 -39.82 -2.74
N ASP A 252 -2.31 -39.00 -2.53
CA ASP A 252 -1.26 -38.76 -3.54
C ASP A 252 0.10 -39.22 -3.02
N SER A 253 0.56 -40.35 -3.55
CA SER A 253 1.94 -40.83 -3.43
C SER A 253 2.88 -39.94 -4.25
N ASP A 254 3.34 -38.83 -3.68
CA ASP A 254 4.61 -38.19 -4.06
C ASP A 254 5.08 -37.28 -2.91
N GLU A 255 5.61 -37.91 -1.85
CA GLU A 255 6.40 -37.20 -0.85
C GLU A 255 7.67 -36.68 -1.54
N PHE A 256 7.74 -35.36 -1.77
CA PHE A 256 9.02 -34.69 -1.70
C PHE A 256 9.45 -34.76 -0.23
N ILE A 257 10.19 -35.81 0.12
CA ILE A 257 10.76 -36.02 1.46
C ILE A 257 11.69 -34.83 1.74
N LEU A 258 11.15 -33.75 2.30
CA LEU A 258 11.97 -32.76 2.99
C LEU A 258 12.59 -33.51 4.16
N ASP A 259 13.90 -33.66 4.13
CA ASP A 259 14.69 -34.26 5.20
C ASP A 259 14.18 -33.70 6.55
N PRO A 260 13.65 -34.55 7.46
CA PRO A 260 13.13 -34.11 8.75
C PRO A 260 14.12 -33.23 9.53
N GLU A 261 15.42 -33.43 9.30
CA GLU A 261 16.47 -32.60 9.89
C GLU A 261 16.54 -31.20 9.25
N HIS A 262 16.39 -31.09 7.93
CA HIS A 262 16.34 -29.81 7.23
C HIS A 262 15.15 -28.97 7.70
N ALA A 263 13.94 -29.56 7.74
CA ALA A 263 12.74 -28.87 8.22
C ALA A 263 12.85 -28.44 9.70
N LYS A 264 13.57 -29.22 10.53
CA LYS A 264 13.86 -28.86 11.92
C LYS A 264 14.82 -27.68 12.01
N LYS A 265 15.86 -27.63 11.18
CA LYS A 265 16.84 -26.53 11.15
C LYS A 265 16.20 -25.22 10.67
N VAL A 266 15.42 -25.24 9.58
CA VAL A 266 14.64 -24.07 9.12
C VAL A 266 13.71 -23.55 10.22
N ARG A 267 13.01 -24.46 10.92
CA ARG A 267 12.16 -24.10 12.07
C ARG A 267 12.93 -23.41 13.20
N ASN A 268 14.17 -23.82 13.48
CA ASN A 268 14.98 -23.18 14.51
C ASN A 268 15.37 -21.75 14.11
N ILE A 269 15.69 -21.53 12.83
CA ILE A 269 15.97 -20.19 12.28
C ILE A 269 14.74 -19.29 12.44
N HIS A 270 13.55 -19.75 12.04
CA HIS A 270 12.31 -18.96 12.21
C HIS A 270 11.99 -18.66 13.68
N LYS A 271 12.24 -19.61 14.60
CA LYS A 271 12.08 -19.36 16.04
C LYS A 271 13.05 -18.31 16.59
N ALA A 272 14.29 -18.28 16.09
CA ALA A 272 15.24 -17.24 16.44
C ALA A 272 14.76 -15.87 15.93
N LEU A 273 14.19 -15.82 14.72
CA LEU A 273 13.56 -14.63 14.16
C LEU A 273 12.31 -14.17 14.94
N ASP A 274 11.51 -15.10 15.49
CA ASP A 274 10.39 -14.76 16.38
C ASP A 274 10.86 -14.14 17.70
N CYS A 275 12.09 -14.41 18.12
CA CYS A 275 12.71 -13.84 19.30
C CYS A 275 13.54 -12.58 19.00
N ASP A 276 13.52 -12.09 17.75
CA ASP A 276 14.34 -11.00 17.24
C ASP A 276 15.87 -11.20 17.43
N ASP A 277 16.32 -12.46 17.58
CA ASP A 277 17.71 -12.82 17.86
C ASP A 277 18.48 -13.11 16.57
N VAL A 278 18.97 -12.03 15.93
CA VAL A 278 19.71 -12.09 14.67
C VAL A 278 21.09 -12.74 14.84
N ASP A 279 21.70 -12.63 16.02
CA ASP A 279 22.99 -13.25 16.32
C ASP A 279 22.86 -14.77 16.38
N LEU A 280 21.79 -15.27 17.02
CA LEU A 280 21.45 -16.70 17.01
C LEU A 280 21.16 -17.21 15.60
N VAL A 281 20.49 -16.42 14.75
CA VAL A 281 20.33 -16.77 13.33
C VAL A 281 21.70 -16.92 12.66
N GLY A 282 22.62 -15.97 12.88
CA GLY A 282 23.99 -16.05 12.37
C GLY A 282 24.72 -17.30 12.82
N LEU A 283 24.63 -17.67 14.11
CA LEU A 283 25.24 -18.89 14.65
C LEU A 283 24.62 -20.15 14.03
N LEU A 284 23.29 -20.21 13.91
CA LEU A 284 22.59 -21.34 13.29
C LEU A 284 22.98 -21.52 11.82
N LEU A 285 23.22 -20.43 11.08
CA LEU A 285 23.71 -20.47 9.70
C LEU A 285 25.19 -20.85 9.59
N GLN A 286 26.01 -20.58 10.60
CA GLN A 286 27.41 -21.02 10.63
C GLN A 286 27.53 -22.51 10.97
N GLU A 287 26.68 -23.00 11.86
CA GLU A 287 26.67 -24.41 12.27
C GLU A 287 25.95 -25.34 11.27
N SER A 288 25.05 -24.80 10.44
CA SER A 288 24.28 -25.57 9.48
C SER A 288 24.59 -25.18 8.03
N ALA A 289 24.64 -26.15 7.12
CA ALA A 289 24.83 -25.90 5.68
C ALA A 289 23.56 -25.32 4.98
N ILE A 290 22.68 -24.65 5.73
CA ILE A 290 21.43 -24.08 5.22
C ILE A 290 21.64 -22.59 5.01
N THR A 291 21.29 -22.08 3.84
CA THR A 291 21.38 -20.66 3.53
C THR A 291 20.13 -19.91 4.03
N LEU A 292 20.22 -18.57 4.10
CA LEU A 292 19.06 -17.72 4.39
C LEU A 292 17.93 -17.91 3.36
N ASP A 293 18.30 -18.19 2.11
CA ASP A 293 17.39 -18.42 0.99
C ASP A 293 16.69 -19.77 1.13
N ASP A 294 17.42 -20.84 1.48
CA ASP A 294 16.85 -22.17 1.75
C ASP A 294 15.83 -22.14 2.90
N ALA A 295 16.10 -21.31 3.92
CA ALA A 295 15.19 -21.13 5.05
C ALA A 295 14.03 -20.15 4.74
N LEU A 296 14.01 -19.52 3.57
CA LEU A 296 13.11 -18.41 3.24
C LEU A 296 13.07 -17.33 4.34
N ALA A 297 14.21 -17.09 4.99
CA ALA A 297 14.29 -16.27 6.20
C ALA A 297 13.88 -14.81 5.95
N ILE A 298 14.18 -14.28 4.77
CA ILE A 298 13.79 -12.91 4.37
C ILE A 298 12.28 -12.81 4.15
N HIS A 299 11.63 -13.84 3.59
CA HIS A 299 10.17 -13.88 3.47
C HIS A 299 9.54 -13.85 4.86
N TYR A 300 10.07 -14.66 5.77
CA TYR A 300 9.61 -14.72 7.16
C TYR A 300 9.77 -13.37 7.86
N ALA A 301 10.95 -12.76 7.76
CA ALA A 301 11.23 -11.48 8.38
C ALA A 301 10.37 -10.34 7.78
N ALA A 302 10.14 -10.36 6.47
CA ALA A 302 9.27 -9.39 5.81
C ALA A 302 7.78 -9.55 6.20
N ALA A 303 7.34 -10.76 6.57
CA ALA A 303 5.96 -11.05 6.97
C ALA A 303 5.72 -10.83 8.48
N TYR A 304 6.68 -11.14 9.35
CA TYR A 304 6.42 -11.21 10.80
C TYR A 304 7.32 -10.33 11.65
N CYS A 305 8.58 -10.11 11.28
CA CYS A 305 9.54 -9.43 12.14
C CYS A 305 9.45 -7.90 12.07
N GLU A 306 10.10 -7.23 13.02
CA GLU A 306 10.26 -5.78 13.02
C GLU A 306 11.20 -5.31 11.89
N PRO A 307 11.02 -4.08 11.36
CA PRO A 307 11.85 -3.56 10.28
C PRO A 307 13.35 -3.57 10.59
N LYS A 308 13.70 -3.39 11.86
CA LYS A 308 15.09 -3.43 12.34
C LYS A 308 15.73 -4.81 12.17
N VAL A 309 14.98 -5.88 12.49
CA VAL A 309 15.45 -7.26 12.37
C VAL A 309 15.71 -7.59 10.91
N LEU A 310 14.78 -7.24 10.01
CA LEU A 310 14.98 -7.41 8.58
C LEU A 310 16.21 -6.63 8.08
N ALA A 311 16.40 -5.39 8.51
CA ALA A 311 17.56 -4.59 8.11
C ALA A 311 18.89 -5.17 8.60
N LEU A 312 18.91 -5.81 9.77
CA LEU A 312 20.08 -6.54 10.27
C LEU A 312 20.30 -7.84 9.50
N LEU A 313 19.24 -8.61 9.25
CA LEU A 313 19.26 -9.86 8.47
C LEU A 313 19.80 -9.63 7.04
N LEU A 314 19.38 -8.54 6.39
CA LEU A 314 19.87 -8.12 5.06
C LEU A 314 21.33 -7.64 5.05
N LYS A 315 21.93 -7.40 6.23
CA LYS A 315 23.35 -7.04 6.39
C LYS A 315 24.20 -8.24 6.80
N LEU A 316 23.58 -9.33 7.25
CA LEU A 316 24.32 -10.55 7.52
C LEU A 316 24.90 -11.07 6.21
N ASP A 317 26.20 -11.34 6.26
CA ASP A 317 26.96 -11.99 5.19
C ASP A 317 27.77 -13.12 5.84
N PRO A 318 27.12 -14.25 6.20
CA PRO A 318 27.80 -15.30 6.96
C PRO A 318 28.82 -16.08 6.12
N ALA A 319 28.75 -16.03 4.78
CA ALA A 319 29.54 -16.89 3.89
C ALA A 319 29.96 -16.26 2.54
N GLY A 320 29.70 -14.98 2.28
CA GLY A 320 29.89 -14.36 0.96
C GLY A 320 28.74 -14.63 -0.02
N ASP A 321 27.70 -15.34 0.40
CA ASP A 321 26.50 -15.60 -0.38
C ASP A 321 25.56 -14.39 -0.32
N CYS A 322 25.31 -13.78 -1.48
CA CYS A 322 24.40 -12.66 -1.59
C CYS A 322 22.94 -13.16 -1.49
N VAL A 323 22.27 -12.76 -0.42
CA VAL A 323 20.84 -13.03 -0.18
C VAL A 323 20.00 -12.58 -1.38
N ASN A 324 19.21 -13.50 -1.95
CA ASN A 324 18.35 -13.18 -3.08
C ASN A 324 17.01 -12.59 -2.61
N VAL A 325 16.93 -11.26 -2.57
CA VAL A 325 15.71 -10.52 -2.20
C VAL A 325 14.55 -10.66 -3.20
N ASN A 326 14.77 -11.29 -4.36
CA ASN A 326 13.78 -11.55 -5.40
C ASN A 326 13.38 -13.02 -5.49
N LEU A 327 13.89 -13.88 -4.59
CA LEU A 327 13.46 -15.27 -4.49
C LEU A 327 11.94 -15.32 -4.27
N LYS A 328 11.26 -16.28 -4.91
CA LYS A 328 9.84 -16.53 -4.72
C LYS A 328 9.67 -17.74 -3.82
N ASN A 329 8.76 -17.65 -2.85
CA ASN A 329 8.32 -18.79 -2.06
C ASN A 329 7.42 -19.74 -2.88
N ASP A 330 6.98 -20.84 -2.26
CA ASP A 330 6.10 -21.86 -2.88
C ASP A 330 4.73 -21.32 -3.34
N SER A 331 4.36 -20.13 -2.86
CA SER A 331 3.14 -19.42 -3.26
C SER A 331 3.40 -18.34 -4.33
N GLY A 332 4.64 -18.22 -4.81
CA GLY A 332 5.04 -17.25 -5.84
C GLY A 332 5.26 -15.83 -5.33
N TYR A 333 5.27 -15.62 -4.01
CA TYR A 333 5.50 -14.31 -3.41
C TYR A 333 6.99 -14.06 -3.21
N THR A 334 7.44 -12.85 -3.55
CA THR A 334 8.74 -12.34 -3.12
C THR A 334 8.61 -11.72 -1.73
N PRO A 335 9.71 -11.47 -1.01
CA PRO A 335 9.66 -10.73 0.25
C PRO A 335 9.01 -9.35 0.11
N LEU A 336 9.17 -8.69 -1.04
CA LEU A 336 8.54 -7.40 -1.32
C LEU A 336 7.02 -7.51 -1.40
N HIS A 337 6.48 -8.60 -1.96
CA HIS A 337 5.03 -8.83 -1.97
C HIS A 337 4.47 -9.00 -0.55
N LEU A 338 5.15 -9.77 0.30
CA LEU A 338 4.75 -9.96 1.71
C LEU A 338 4.82 -8.64 2.49
N ALA A 339 5.86 -7.82 2.25
CA ALA A 339 5.96 -6.49 2.82
C ALA A 339 4.80 -5.56 2.40
N CYS A 340 4.34 -5.67 1.15
CA CYS A 340 3.17 -4.94 0.65
C CYS A 340 1.89 -5.36 1.38
N MET A 341 1.70 -6.66 1.64
CA MET A 341 0.55 -7.18 2.40
C MET A 341 0.54 -6.65 3.85
N ARG A 342 1.72 -6.55 4.48
CA ARG A 342 1.91 -5.95 5.82
C ARG A 342 1.65 -4.44 5.88
N ARG A 343 1.75 -3.74 4.74
CA ARG A 343 1.68 -2.27 4.63
C ARG A 343 2.71 -1.52 5.49
N GLU A 344 3.92 -2.07 5.60
CA GLU A 344 5.01 -1.45 6.37
C GLU A 344 6.06 -0.79 5.44
N PRO A 345 6.08 0.55 5.32
CA PRO A 345 6.95 1.24 4.34
C PRO A 345 8.44 1.09 4.67
N GLN A 346 8.82 0.90 5.93
CA GLN A 346 10.23 0.73 6.33
C GLN A 346 10.82 -0.60 5.83
N ILE A 347 10.03 -1.67 5.90
CA ILE A 347 10.38 -3.00 5.36
C ILE A 347 10.53 -2.90 3.84
N LEU A 348 9.57 -2.23 3.19
CA LEU A 348 9.56 -2.02 1.75
C LEU A 348 10.81 -1.28 1.26
N LEU A 349 11.19 -0.17 1.91
CA LEU A 349 12.39 0.60 1.58
C LEU A 349 13.66 -0.24 1.75
N SER A 350 13.77 -0.98 2.86
CA SER A 350 14.94 -1.82 3.14
C SER A 350 15.17 -2.89 2.06
N LEU A 351 14.08 -3.48 1.54
CA LEU A 351 14.13 -4.45 0.45
C LEU A 351 14.48 -3.79 -0.90
N ILE A 352 13.89 -2.63 -1.21
CA ILE A 352 14.18 -1.88 -2.45
C ILE A 352 15.64 -1.43 -2.48
N GLU A 353 16.18 -0.92 -1.37
CA GLU A 353 17.59 -0.52 -1.25
C GLU A 353 18.56 -1.69 -1.49
N LYS A 354 18.13 -2.92 -1.21
CA LYS A 354 18.87 -4.16 -1.45
C LYS A 354 18.64 -4.77 -2.84
N GLY A 355 17.91 -4.07 -3.72
CA GLY A 355 17.71 -4.48 -5.11
C GLY A 355 16.43 -5.29 -5.36
N ALA A 356 15.43 -5.21 -4.48
CA ALA A 356 14.14 -5.84 -4.74
C ALA A 356 13.47 -5.27 -6.00
N SER A 357 12.93 -6.17 -6.82
CA SER A 357 12.23 -5.86 -8.05
C SER A 357 10.76 -5.58 -7.76
N VAL A 358 10.31 -4.39 -8.17
CA VAL A 358 8.91 -3.93 -7.98
C VAL A 358 7.98 -4.43 -9.08
N VAL A 359 8.53 -5.02 -10.15
CA VAL A 359 7.79 -5.50 -11.34
C VAL A 359 7.60 -7.00 -11.36
N GLU A 360 8.19 -7.73 -10.39
CA GLU A 360 7.97 -9.16 -10.26
C GLU A 360 6.50 -9.47 -10.06
N ARG A 361 6.05 -10.58 -10.64
CA ARG A 361 4.66 -11.02 -10.54
C ARG A 361 4.54 -12.30 -9.74
N THR A 362 3.51 -12.34 -8.92
CA THR A 362 3.02 -13.54 -8.22
C THR A 362 2.45 -14.56 -9.21
N HIS A 363 2.14 -15.78 -8.76
CA HIS A 363 1.51 -16.80 -9.61
C HIS A 363 0.15 -16.37 -10.15
N ASP A 364 -0.58 -15.53 -9.43
CA ASP A 364 -1.85 -14.94 -9.86
C ASP A 364 -1.68 -13.62 -10.65
N GLY A 365 -0.44 -13.28 -11.04
CA GLY A 365 -0.14 -12.21 -11.98
C GLY A 365 -0.15 -10.79 -11.39
N ARG A 366 -0.23 -10.65 -10.06
CA ARG A 366 -0.15 -9.35 -9.38
C ARG A 366 1.30 -8.95 -9.17
N ASP A 367 1.59 -7.67 -9.35
CA ASP A 367 2.84 -7.05 -8.89
C ASP A 367 2.67 -6.40 -7.50
N ALA A 368 3.78 -5.98 -6.90
CA ALA A 368 3.81 -5.32 -5.59
C ALA A 368 2.87 -4.11 -5.51
N LEU A 369 2.81 -3.30 -6.56
CA LEU A 369 1.94 -2.11 -6.62
C LEU A 369 0.46 -2.50 -6.60
N THR A 370 0.10 -3.51 -7.39
CA THR A 370 -1.27 -4.02 -7.49
C THR A 370 -1.73 -4.59 -6.15
N ILE A 371 -0.87 -5.32 -5.43
CA ILE A 371 -1.17 -5.81 -4.07
C ILE A 371 -1.50 -4.64 -3.14
N CYS A 372 -0.63 -3.62 -3.06
CA CYS A 372 -0.88 -2.44 -2.23
C CYS A 372 -2.19 -1.73 -2.60
N LYS A 373 -2.46 -1.52 -3.90
CA LYS A 373 -3.68 -0.85 -4.37
C LYS A 373 -4.94 -1.64 -4.05
N ARG A 374 -4.92 -2.97 -4.21
CA ARG A 374 -6.07 -3.85 -3.92
C ARG A 374 -6.41 -3.94 -2.44
N LEU A 375 -5.44 -3.68 -1.57
CA LEU A 375 -5.63 -3.63 -0.12
C LEU A 375 -6.11 -2.24 0.34
N THR A 376 -5.82 -1.16 -0.40
CA THR A 376 -6.02 0.22 0.06
C THR A 376 -7.32 0.84 -0.46
N THR A 377 -7.99 1.64 0.37
CA THR A 377 -9.22 2.38 0.01
C THR A 377 -8.91 3.82 -0.39
N GLU A 378 -9.87 4.50 -1.04
CA GLU A 378 -9.72 5.93 -1.35
C GLU A 378 -9.62 6.80 -0.09
N LYS A 379 -10.31 6.41 1.00
CA LYS A 379 -10.23 7.09 2.30
C LYS A 379 -8.81 7.09 2.87
N ASP A 380 -8.08 5.99 2.69
CA ASP A 380 -6.67 5.88 3.10
C ASP A 380 -5.76 6.80 2.29
N CYS A 381 -6.13 7.06 1.03
CA CYS A 381 -5.37 7.87 0.07
C CYS A 381 -5.60 9.38 0.20
N ASN A 382 -6.47 9.84 1.11
CA ASN A 382 -6.99 11.21 1.16
C ASN A 382 -5.91 12.29 0.97
N LYS A 383 -5.83 12.82 -0.26
CA LYS A 383 -4.95 13.92 -0.71
C LYS A 383 -5.36 15.30 -0.14
N LYS A 384 -6.51 15.39 0.53
CA LYS A 384 -7.11 16.63 1.00
C LYS A 384 -7.64 16.44 2.42
N LEU A 385 -6.87 16.84 3.44
CA LEU A 385 -7.32 17.66 4.59
C LEU A 385 -6.23 17.72 5.69
N GLU A 386 -5.90 18.95 6.10
CA GLU A 386 -5.15 19.37 7.31
C GLU A 386 -3.63 19.12 7.34
N LYS A 387 -2.87 20.22 7.49
CA LYS A 387 -1.40 20.35 7.49
C LYS A 387 -0.63 19.55 8.58
N CYS A 388 -1.26 18.61 9.29
CA CYS A 388 -0.67 17.94 10.44
C CYS A 388 -1.08 16.47 10.67
N LYS A 389 -1.85 15.80 9.78
CA LYS A 389 -2.10 14.36 9.92
C LYS A 389 -1.08 13.55 9.13
N GLU A 390 -0.49 12.55 9.79
CA GLU A 390 0.48 11.61 9.23
C GLU A 390 -0.17 10.84 8.06
N ARG A 391 0.55 10.70 6.94
CA ARG A 391 0.04 9.94 5.78
C ARG A 391 -0.15 8.48 6.20
N SER A 392 -1.25 7.85 5.78
CA SER A 392 -1.48 6.42 6.02
C SER A 392 -0.28 5.60 5.52
N LYS A 393 0.16 4.63 6.31
CA LYS A 393 1.25 3.71 5.95
C LYS A 393 0.98 3.02 4.60
N ALA A 394 -0.28 2.66 4.35
CA ALA A 394 -0.73 2.06 3.10
C ALA A 394 -0.47 2.96 1.87
N TYR A 395 -0.77 4.25 2.01
CA TYR A 395 -0.53 5.24 0.95
C TYR A 395 0.96 5.48 0.71
N LEU A 396 1.76 5.51 1.78
CA LEU A 396 3.22 5.62 1.67
C LEU A 396 3.81 4.45 0.87
N CYS A 397 3.35 3.22 1.08
CA CYS A 397 3.78 2.06 0.29
C CYS A 397 3.45 2.22 -1.20
N ILE A 398 2.25 2.69 -1.54
CA ILE A 398 1.86 2.97 -2.94
C ILE A 398 2.77 4.03 -3.54
N ASP A 399 2.98 5.15 -2.84
CA ASP A 399 3.83 6.27 -3.32
C ASP A 399 5.28 5.82 -3.56
N ILE A 400 5.86 5.05 -2.62
CA ILE A 400 7.22 4.49 -2.76
C ILE A 400 7.32 3.61 -4.00
N LEU A 401 6.37 2.70 -4.22
CA LEU A 401 6.37 1.79 -5.38
C LEU A 401 6.17 2.53 -6.69
N GLU A 402 5.26 3.51 -6.74
CA GLU A 402 5.04 4.32 -7.94
C GLU A 402 6.27 5.15 -8.30
N GLN A 403 6.96 5.72 -7.30
CA GLN A 403 8.22 6.42 -7.52
C GLN A 403 9.31 5.48 -8.04
N GLU A 404 9.42 4.27 -7.49
CA GLU A 404 10.41 3.31 -7.92
C GLU A 404 10.12 2.74 -9.32
N ILE A 405 8.85 2.50 -9.64
CA ILE A 405 8.42 2.14 -11.00
C ILE A 405 8.71 3.27 -11.97
N LYS A 406 8.47 4.54 -11.62
CA LYS A 406 8.84 5.68 -12.47
C LYS A 406 10.35 5.77 -12.69
N ARG A 407 11.14 5.62 -11.62
CA ARG A 407 12.61 5.55 -11.72
C ARG A 407 13.04 4.43 -12.67
N LYS A 408 12.50 3.22 -12.51
CA LYS A 408 12.84 2.06 -13.33
C LYS A 408 12.27 2.11 -14.75
N SER A 409 11.10 2.71 -14.97
CA SER A 409 10.51 2.88 -16.30
C SER A 409 11.33 3.85 -17.14
N PHE A 410 11.82 4.93 -16.52
CA PHE A 410 12.81 5.81 -17.14
C PHE A 410 14.08 5.03 -17.53
N ILE A 411 14.52 4.09 -16.68
CA ILE A 411 15.68 3.22 -16.92
C ILE A 411 15.40 2.11 -17.96
N PHE A 412 14.18 1.57 -18.07
CA PHE A 412 13.86 0.45 -18.96
C PHE A 412 13.65 0.91 -20.41
N GLU A 413 13.07 2.10 -20.60
CA GLU A 413 13.07 2.80 -21.89
C GLU A 413 14.51 3.19 -22.31
N GLU A 414 15.39 3.44 -21.33
CA GLU A 414 16.84 3.54 -21.51
C GLU A 414 17.50 2.19 -21.89
N LEU A 415 17.28 1.09 -21.18
CA LEU A 415 18.04 -0.16 -21.38
C LEU A 415 17.60 -0.99 -22.60
N LEU A 416 16.32 -0.94 -23.00
CA LEU A 416 15.83 -1.62 -24.22
C LEU A 416 16.48 -1.09 -25.51
N SER A 417 17.02 0.14 -25.49
CA SER A 417 17.78 0.69 -26.62
C SER A 417 19.24 0.19 -26.67
N ALA A 418 19.72 -0.51 -25.65
CA ALA A 418 21.10 -0.97 -25.55
C ALA A 418 21.30 -2.46 -25.93
N GLU A 419 20.27 -3.31 -25.85
CA GLU A 419 20.45 -4.77 -26.02
C GLU A 419 20.02 -5.38 -27.37
N VAL A 420 19.48 -4.61 -28.33
CA VAL A 420 19.24 -5.14 -29.69
C VAL A 420 20.47 -4.93 -30.57
N SER A 421 21.41 -5.87 -30.45
CA SER A 421 22.55 -6.03 -31.34
C SER A 421 22.11 -6.58 -32.71
N VAL A 422 21.43 -5.76 -33.53
CA VAL A 422 21.52 -5.82 -35.00
C VAL A 422 21.34 -4.40 -35.56
N ALA A 423 22.37 -3.92 -36.27
CA ALA A 423 22.43 -2.61 -36.87
C ALA A 423 21.24 -2.33 -37.82
N THR A 424 20.39 -1.38 -37.44
CA THR A 424 19.58 -0.61 -38.40
C THR A 424 19.88 0.89 -38.24
N PRO A 425 19.93 1.67 -39.33
CA PRO A 425 20.30 3.10 -39.30
C PRO A 425 19.44 3.95 -38.35
N LEU A 426 18.17 3.56 -38.12
CA LEU A 426 17.24 4.25 -37.21
C LEU A 426 17.61 4.12 -35.73
N LEU A 427 18.31 3.05 -35.32
CA LEU A 427 18.76 2.85 -33.93
C LEU A 427 19.99 3.71 -33.59
N VAL A 428 20.83 4.01 -34.59
CA VAL A 428 21.98 4.90 -34.42
C VAL A 428 21.49 6.31 -34.10
N ASP A 429 20.48 6.81 -34.82
CA ASP A 429 19.90 8.13 -34.54
C ASP A 429 19.28 8.22 -33.13
N ASN A 430 18.69 7.13 -32.63
CA ASN A 430 18.13 7.07 -31.26
C ASN A 430 19.24 7.12 -30.19
N PHE A 431 20.33 6.38 -30.39
CA PHE A 431 21.50 6.43 -29.49
C PHE A 431 22.11 7.84 -29.42
N HIS A 432 22.18 8.53 -30.56
CA HIS A 432 22.71 9.90 -30.64
C HIS A 432 21.78 10.91 -29.97
N MET A 433 20.46 10.82 -30.21
CA MET A 433 19.47 11.67 -29.53
C MET A 433 19.51 11.49 -28.01
N ARG A 434 19.69 10.25 -27.54
CA ARG A 434 19.85 9.96 -26.11
C ARG A 434 21.12 10.55 -25.52
N LEU A 435 22.25 10.41 -26.20
CA LEU A 435 23.51 11.01 -25.76
C LEU A 435 23.36 12.53 -25.62
N ILE A 436 22.75 13.19 -26.61
CA ILE A 436 22.49 14.64 -26.58
C ILE A 436 21.56 15.02 -25.41
N ASN A 437 20.52 14.24 -25.14
CA ASN A 437 19.60 14.53 -24.04
C ASN A 437 20.32 14.44 -22.68
N LEU A 438 21.08 13.37 -22.45
CA LEU A 438 21.87 13.19 -21.22
C LEU A 438 22.93 14.28 -21.08
N GLU A 439 23.61 14.65 -22.17
CA GLU A 439 24.58 15.75 -22.20
C GLU A 439 23.94 17.10 -21.88
N ASN A 440 22.79 17.41 -22.48
CA ASN A 440 22.04 18.62 -22.21
C ASN A 440 21.58 18.68 -20.75
N ARG A 441 21.10 17.56 -20.21
CA ARG A 441 20.68 17.44 -18.81
C ARG A 441 21.83 17.70 -17.85
N VAL A 442 22.98 17.07 -18.08
CA VAL A 442 24.18 17.28 -17.27
C VAL A 442 24.71 18.71 -17.45
N ALA A 443 24.62 19.29 -18.64
CA ALA A 443 24.98 20.68 -18.89
C ALA A 443 24.09 21.66 -18.10
N PHE A 444 22.76 21.47 -18.10
CA PHE A 444 21.85 22.27 -17.27
C PHE A 444 22.14 22.08 -15.79
N ALA A 445 22.39 20.85 -15.33
CA ALA A 445 22.79 20.59 -13.95
C ALA A 445 24.08 21.34 -13.57
N ARG A 446 25.06 21.43 -14.47
CA ARG A 446 26.29 22.22 -14.26
C ARG A 446 26.04 23.73 -14.22
N ILE A 447 25.07 24.23 -14.98
CA ILE A 447 24.70 25.65 -15.01
C ILE A 447 24.01 26.05 -13.71
N PHE A 448 23.08 25.22 -13.23
CA PHE A 448 22.30 25.54 -12.04
C PHE A 448 22.99 25.14 -10.73
N PHE A 449 23.79 24.06 -10.74
CA PHE A 449 24.46 23.48 -9.56
C PHE A 449 25.90 23.04 -9.86
N PRO A 450 26.82 23.99 -10.08
CA PRO A 450 28.16 23.67 -10.57
C PRO A 450 28.98 22.80 -9.61
N SER A 451 28.81 22.97 -8.30
CA SER A 451 29.60 22.27 -7.28
C SER A 451 29.10 20.83 -7.10
N GLU A 452 27.78 20.66 -7.07
CA GLU A 452 27.08 19.41 -6.86
C GLU A 452 27.17 18.52 -8.10
N ALA A 453 26.96 19.10 -9.30
CA ALA A 453 27.16 18.38 -10.56
C ALA A 453 28.60 17.89 -10.69
N LYS A 454 29.60 18.71 -10.32
CA LYS A 454 31.01 18.32 -10.34
C LYS A 454 31.33 17.19 -9.36
N LEU A 455 30.71 17.18 -8.18
CA LEU A 455 30.86 16.08 -7.23
C LEU A 455 30.26 14.78 -7.79
N VAL A 456 29.06 14.85 -8.36
CA VAL A 456 28.36 13.69 -8.93
C VAL A 456 29.11 13.13 -10.14
N MET A 457 29.60 13.99 -11.03
CA MET A 457 30.43 13.60 -12.18
C MET A 457 31.72 12.89 -11.75
N ARG A 458 32.37 13.37 -10.69
CA ARG A 458 33.56 12.71 -10.13
C ARG A 458 33.26 11.31 -9.61
N ILE A 459 32.14 11.14 -8.91
CA ILE A 459 31.72 9.83 -8.38
C ILE A 459 31.38 8.88 -9.53
N ALA A 460 30.77 9.39 -10.60
CA ALA A 460 30.41 8.63 -11.80
C ALA A 460 31.59 8.37 -12.75
N GLN A 461 32.80 8.86 -12.46
CA GLN A 461 33.97 8.84 -13.36
C GLN A 461 33.73 9.56 -14.70
N ALA A 462 32.79 10.50 -14.75
CA ALA A 462 32.53 11.33 -15.92
C ALA A 462 33.54 12.49 -16.08
N ASP A 463 34.46 12.70 -15.12
CA ASP A 463 35.46 13.77 -15.18
C ASP A 463 36.57 13.49 -16.24
N SER A 464 36.81 12.24 -16.64
CA SER A 464 37.90 11.84 -17.56
C SER A 464 37.62 12.06 -19.04
N THR A 465 36.38 12.40 -19.42
CA THR A 465 36.03 12.78 -20.79
C THR A 465 36.09 14.30 -20.91
N GLU A 466 37.31 14.85 -21.09
CA GLU A 466 37.58 16.29 -21.22
C GLU A 466 36.90 16.98 -22.43
N GLU A 467 36.11 16.24 -23.22
CA GLU A 467 35.23 16.78 -24.26
C GLU A 467 33.93 17.40 -23.73
N PHE A 468 33.77 17.50 -22.41
CA PHE A 468 32.60 18.11 -21.76
C PHE A 468 32.57 19.65 -21.83
N ALA A 469 32.80 20.20 -23.02
CA ALA A 469 32.28 21.50 -23.41
C ALA A 469 30.99 21.25 -24.21
N GLY A 470 29.88 21.05 -23.51
CA GLY A 470 28.59 21.16 -24.19
C GLY A 470 28.48 22.54 -24.84
N LEU A 471 28.13 22.57 -26.12
CA LEU A 471 27.20 23.50 -26.78
C LEU A 471 27.33 23.32 -28.30
N THR A 472 26.19 23.00 -28.96
CA THR A 472 25.89 22.98 -30.42
C THR A 472 25.92 21.64 -31.18
N SER A 473 24.96 21.51 -32.10
CA SER A 473 25.01 20.65 -33.31
C SER A 473 26.25 20.96 -34.20
N ALA A 474 26.98 22.05 -33.95
CA ALA A 474 28.26 22.33 -34.59
C ALA A 474 29.45 21.57 -33.94
N ASN A 475 29.27 20.92 -32.79
CA ASN A 475 30.23 19.92 -32.28
C ASN A 475 29.91 18.50 -32.80
N PHE A 476 28.81 18.32 -33.52
CA PHE A 476 28.49 17.06 -34.21
C PHE A 476 29.50 16.76 -35.33
N SER A 477 30.06 17.81 -35.95
CA SER A 477 31.18 17.68 -36.89
C SER A 477 32.48 17.26 -36.23
N LYS A 478 32.65 17.49 -34.91
CA LYS A 478 33.80 17.01 -34.12
C LYS A 478 33.63 15.57 -33.60
N LEU A 479 32.41 15.12 -33.30
CA LEU A 479 32.12 13.69 -33.09
C LEU A 479 32.29 12.85 -34.38
N LYS A 480 32.18 13.52 -35.53
CA LYS A 480 32.53 13.04 -36.88
C LYS A 480 33.94 13.42 -37.34
N GLU A 481 34.76 14.07 -36.50
CA GLU A 481 36.19 14.14 -36.79
C GLU A 481 36.73 12.73 -36.60
N VAL A 482 36.69 12.00 -37.72
CA VAL A 482 37.31 10.70 -37.86
C VAL A 482 38.79 10.95 -37.67
N ASP A 483 39.29 10.64 -36.48
CA ASP A 483 40.71 10.33 -36.35
C ASP A 483 40.95 9.16 -37.31
N LEU A 484 41.69 9.40 -38.38
CA LEU A 484 41.88 8.46 -39.50
C LEU A 484 42.56 7.15 -39.04
N ASN A 485 42.93 7.07 -37.76
CA ASN A 485 43.51 5.92 -37.09
C ASN A 485 42.53 5.15 -36.18
N GLU A 486 41.31 5.64 -35.93
CA GLU A 486 40.32 4.96 -35.08
C GLU A 486 39.43 4.00 -35.87
N THR A 487 39.41 2.72 -35.48
CA THR A 487 38.48 1.75 -36.05
C THR A 487 37.03 2.03 -35.60
N PRO A 488 36.00 1.75 -36.44
CA PRO A 488 34.59 1.95 -36.09
C PRO A 488 34.14 1.23 -34.80
N THR A 489 34.83 0.15 -34.42
CA THR A 489 34.60 -0.59 -33.17
C THR A 489 35.10 0.17 -31.94
N MET A 490 36.21 0.90 -32.06
CA MET A 490 36.76 1.75 -30.99
C MET A 490 35.89 2.98 -30.74
N GLN A 491 35.40 3.63 -31.81
CA GLN A 491 34.47 4.76 -31.71
C GLN A 491 33.15 4.35 -31.02
N ASN A 492 32.59 3.18 -31.37
CA ASN A 492 31.41 2.64 -30.71
C ASN A 492 31.65 2.29 -29.23
N ARG A 493 32.83 1.75 -28.88
CA ARG A 493 33.19 1.46 -27.49
C ARG A 493 33.24 2.75 -26.66
N ARG A 494 33.91 3.77 -27.17
CA ARG A 494 34.02 5.09 -26.53
C ARG A 494 32.66 5.76 -26.33
N LEU A 495 31.78 5.71 -27.33
CA LEU A 495 30.42 6.26 -27.23
C LEU A 495 29.57 5.54 -26.17
N ARG A 496 29.75 4.22 -26.01
CA ARG A 496 29.08 3.44 -24.96
C ARG A 496 29.61 3.75 -23.56
N GLU A 497 30.92 3.85 -23.41
CA GLU A 497 31.56 4.25 -22.14
C GLU A 497 31.09 5.65 -21.72
N ARG A 498 30.96 6.58 -22.69
CA ARG A 498 30.43 7.93 -22.47
C ARG A 498 28.95 7.92 -22.06
N LEU A 499 28.14 7.10 -22.72
CA LEU A 499 26.73 6.92 -22.36
C LEU A 499 26.60 6.40 -20.92
N ASP A 500 27.36 5.35 -20.57
CA ASP A 500 27.35 4.73 -19.24
C ASP A 500 27.77 5.72 -18.13
N ALA A 501 28.82 6.52 -18.36
CA ALA A 501 29.25 7.55 -17.42
C ALA A 501 28.18 8.65 -17.22
N LEU A 502 27.52 9.08 -18.31
CA LEU A 502 26.45 10.07 -18.25
C LEU A 502 25.20 9.54 -17.56
N THR A 503 24.79 8.30 -17.86
CA THR A 503 23.67 7.64 -17.19
C THR A 503 23.94 7.52 -15.69
N LYS A 504 25.12 7.03 -15.28
CA LYS A 504 25.52 6.98 -13.85
C LYS A 504 25.51 8.34 -13.18
N THR A 505 25.95 9.39 -13.87
CA THR A 505 25.92 10.77 -13.38
C THR A 505 24.47 11.22 -13.14
N VAL A 506 23.58 10.93 -14.08
CA VAL A 506 22.15 11.24 -14.00
C VAL A 506 21.47 10.48 -12.86
N GLU A 507 21.76 9.20 -12.68
CA GLU A 507 21.24 8.34 -11.60
C GLU A 507 21.66 8.84 -10.22
N LEU A 508 22.95 9.12 -10.04
CA LEU A 508 23.46 9.69 -8.79
C LEU A 508 22.82 11.07 -8.52
N GLY A 509 22.62 11.88 -9.57
CA GLY A 509 21.88 13.14 -9.47
C GLY A 509 20.44 12.94 -8.95
N ARG A 510 19.71 11.96 -9.50
CA ARG A 510 18.35 11.60 -9.05
C ARG A 510 18.32 11.08 -7.61
N LYS A 511 19.36 10.37 -7.20
CA LYS A 511 19.50 9.79 -5.86
C LYS A 511 19.76 10.86 -4.80
N TYR A 512 20.68 11.79 -5.06
CA TYR A 512 21.07 12.81 -4.10
C TYR A 512 20.23 14.10 -4.17
N PHE A 513 19.66 14.40 -5.34
CA PHE A 513 18.88 15.61 -5.61
C PHE A 513 17.59 15.28 -6.37
N PRO A 514 16.63 14.58 -5.75
CA PRO A 514 15.42 14.12 -6.42
C PRO A 514 14.54 15.27 -6.89
N HIS A 515 14.30 16.30 -6.07
CA HIS A 515 13.43 17.41 -6.47
C HIS A 515 14.06 18.25 -7.58
N CYS A 516 15.37 18.49 -7.54
CA CYS A 516 16.07 19.18 -8.62
C CYS A 516 16.03 18.37 -9.92
N SER A 517 16.17 17.04 -9.83
CA SER A 517 16.09 16.15 -10.98
C SER A 517 14.72 16.18 -11.63
N ASP A 518 13.64 16.19 -10.84
CA ASP A 518 12.26 16.25 -11.37
C ASP A 518 11.98 17.56 -12.11
N VAL A 519 12.48 18.69 -11.60
CA VAL A 519 12.33 20.00 -12.27
C VAL A 519 13.08 20.02 -13.60
N LEU A 520 14.31 19.49 -13.62
CA LEU A 520 15.11 19.39 -14.84
C LEU A 520 14.46 18.45 -15.87
N ASP A 521 13.93 17.31 -15.45
CA ASP A 521 13.26 16.37 -16.36
C ASP A 521 11.99 16.96 -16.95
N LYS A 522 11.17 17.64 -16.14
CA LYS A 522 9.96 18.30 -16.62
C LYS A 522 10.31 19.36 -17.66
N PHE A 523 11.36 20.15 -17.43
CA PHE A 523 11.83 21.14 -18.38
C PHE A 523 12.34 20.51 -19.68
N LEU A 524 13.10 19.41 -19.61
CA LEU A 524 13.65 18.71 -20.78
C LEU A 524 12.58 17.95 -21.59
N MET A 525 11.45 17.59 -20.98
CA MET A 525 10.32 16.93 -21.66
C MET A 525 9.41 17.92 -22.40
N GLU A 526 9.37 19.19 -21.97
CA GLU A 526 8.52 20.23 -22.54
C GLU A 526 9.16 20.96 -23.74
N GLU A 527 10.48 20.82 -23.97
CA GLU A 527 11.22 21.56 -25.00
C GLU A 527 12.05 20.66 -25.93
N SER A 528 12.04 20.97 -27.24
CA SER A 528 13.00 20.40 -28.20
C SER A 528 14.42 20.75 -27.78
N THR A 529 15.31 19.75 -27.72
CA THR A 529 16.70 19.76 -27.23
C THR A 529 17.70 20.69 -27.96
N ASP A 530 17.26 21.84 -28.47
CA ASP A 530 18.10 22.82 -29.15
C ASP A 530 18.44 23.99 -28.23
N LEU A 531 19.66 23.94 -27.69
CA LEU A 531 20.26 24.95 -26.81
C LEU A 531 20.67 26.27 -27.51
N HIS A 532 20.01 26.65 -28.61
CA HIS A 532 20.05 28.02 -29.14
C HIS A 532 19.30 29.04 -28.24
N PHE A 533 19.17 28.72 -26.95
CA PHE A 533 18.15 29.21 -26.04
C PHE A 533 18.27 30.71 -25.71
N LEU A 534 19.40 31.36 -26.00
CA LEU A 534 19.59 32.78 -25.71
C LEU A 534 20.06 33.64 -26.89
N GLU A 535 20.50 33.03 -28.00
CA GLU A 535 21.30 33.76 -28.99
C GLU A 535 20.74 33.76 -30.43
N SER A 536 19.81 32.88 -30.79
CA SER A 536 19.22 32.90 -32.14
C SER A 536 17.69 32.81 -32.13
N GLY A 537 17.06 33.80 -32.76
CA GLY A 537 15.61 33.97 -32.84
C GLY A 537 15.25 35.45 -32.93
N SER A 538 13.97 35.75 -33.13
CA SER A 538 13.47 37.12 -33.05
C SER A 538 13.66 37.69 -31.62
N ALA A 539 13.64 39.02 -31.46
CA ALA A 539 13.78 39.65 -30.15
C ALA A 539 12.70 39.19 -29.14
N GLU A 540 11.52 38.81 -29.64
CA GLU A 540 10.38 38.31 -28.86
C GLU A 540 10.60 36.86 -28.38
N ASP A 541 11.21 36.01 -29.22
CA ASP A 541 11.62 34.65 -28.85
C ASP A 541 12.74 34.68 -27.79
N GLN A 542 13.67 35.63 -27.89
CA GLN A 542 14.74 35.77 -26.89
C GLN A 542 14.19 36.24 -25.54
N TYR A 543 13.21 37.13 -25.52
CA TYR A 543 12.57 37.61 -24.29
C TYR A 543 11.79 36.52 -23.57
N THR A 544 10.98 35.76 -24.30
CA THR A 544 10.22 34.63 -23.75
C THR A 544 11.13 33.54 -23.19
N ARG A 545 12.21 33.18 -23.91
CA ARG A 545 13.21 32.20 -23.42
C ARG A 545 13.98 32.68 -22.19
N ARG A 546 14.37 33.97 -22.11
CA ARG A 546 15.02 34.55 -20.92
C ARG A 546 14.12 34.55 -19.70
N THR A 547 12.82 34.80 -19.91
CA THR A 547 11.82 34.78 -18.84
C THR A 547 11.67 33.36 -18.28
N ARG A 548 11.52 32.36 -19.16
CA ARG A 548 11.44 30.94 -18.78
C ARG A 548 12.71 30.41 -18.10
N PHE A 549 13.89 30.80 -18.59
CA PHE A 549 15.15 30.43 -17.95
C PHE A 549 15.24 30.99 -16.51
N SER A 550 14.69 32.19 -16.29
CA SER A 550 14.62 32.81 -14.96
C SER A 550 13.61 32.09 -14.06
N GLU A 551 12.46 31.67 -14.59
CA GLU A 551 11.48 30.84 -13.87
C GLU A 551 12.07 29.48 -13.49
N LEU A 552 12.70 28.79 -14.44
CA LEU A 552 13.39 27.52 -14.20
C LEU A 552 14.45 27.68 -13.11
N LYS A 553 15.24 28.75 -13.15
CA LYS A 553 16.26 29.03 -12.13
C LYS A 553 15.65 29.15 -10.73
N GLU A 554 14.50 29.80 -10.60
CA GLU A 554 13.80 29.92 -9.31
C GLU A 554 13.19 28.60 -8.85
N ASP A 555 12.56 27.84 -9.75
CA ASP A 555 12.00 26.52 -9.45
C ASP A 555 13.06 25.53 -9.02
N VAL A 556 14.18 25.53 -9.72
CA VAL A 556 15.36 24.72 -9.43
C VAL A 556 15.99 25.12 -8.09
N ARG A 557 16.09 26.42 -7.79
CA ARG A 557 16.57 26.92 -6.48
C ARG A 557 15.65 26.50 -5.33
N LYS A 558 14.34 26.56 -5.54
CA LYS A 558 13.34 26.10 -4.58
C LYS A 558 13.43 24.60 -4.36
N ALA A 559 13.56 23.81 -5.43
CA ALA A 559 13.76 22.37 -5.35
C ALA A 559 15.05 22.01 -4.58
N PHE A 560 16.14 22.74 -4.82
CA PHE A 560 17.41 22.52 -4.12
C PHE A 560 17.32 22.77 -2.62
N SER A 561 16.58 23.81 -2.22
CA SER A 561 16.33 24.07 -0.79
C SER A 561 15.59 22.92 -0.11
N LYS A 562 14.70 22.24 -0.84
CA LYS A 562 14.00 21.04 -0.35
C LYS A 562 14.93 19.84 -0.26
N ASP A 563 15.72 19.58 -1.30
CA ASP A 563 16.70 18.48 -1.30
C ASP A 563 17.72 18.63 -0.15
N LYS A 564 18.20 19.86 0.11
CA LYS A 564 19.09 20.14 1.23
C LYS A 564 18.42 19.95 2.59
N ALA A 565 17.14 20.32 2.73
CA ALA A 565 16.39 20.10 3.96
C ALA A 565 16.20 18.60 4.24
N VAL A 566 15.88 17.81 3.20
CA VAL A 566 15.76 16.35 3.31
C VAL A 566 17.10 15.71 3.70
N ALA A 567 18.21 16.14 3.08
CA ALA A 567 19.55 15.66 3.42
C ALA A 567 19.99 16.05 4.85
N ALA A 568 19.64 17.25 5.32
CA ALA A 568 19.92 17.70 6.69
C ALA A 568 19.14 16.89 7.73
N ILE A 569 17.91 16.50 7.43
CA ILE A 569 17.11 15.61 8.28
C ILE A 569 17.77 14.21 8.33
N ALA A 570 18.19 13.66 7.19
CA ALA A 570 18.87 12.36 7.11
C ALA A 570 20.24 12.31 7.82
N SER A 571 20.95 13.44 7.92
CA SER A 571 22.22 13.56 8.65
C SER A 571 22.03 13.85 10.15
N SER A 572 20.91 14.44 10.55
CA SER A 572 20.54 14.61 11.96
C SER A 572 20.07 13.33 12.64
N THR A 573 19.48 12.39 11.90
CA THR A 573 19.08 11.07 12.42
C THR A 573 20.25 10.08 12.55
N SER A 574 21.37 10.32 11.85
CA SER A 574 22.57 9.48 11.90
C SER A 574 23.63 9.94 12.94
N SER A 575 23.36 11.00 13.71
CA SER A 575 24.26 11.52 14.74
C SER A 575 23.63 11.57 16.15
N SER A 576 23.08 10.44 16.59
CA SER A 576 22.76 10.23 18.02
C SER A 576 23.56 9.05 18.59
N SER A 577 24.85 9.29 18.85
CA SER A 577 25.61 8.50 19.82
C SER A 577 25.66 9.27 21.15
N PRO A 578 25.31 8.65 22.30
CA PRO A 578 25.29 9.35 23.57
C PRO A 578 26.74 9.59 24.04
N ARG A 579 27.17 10.85 24.08
CA ARG A 579 28.41 11.22 24.77
C ARG A 579 28.14 11.27 26.27
N GLY A 580 28.73 10.33 27.00
CA GLY A 580 28.71 10.30 28.45
C GLY A 580 29.34 11.56 29.06
N ASP A 581 28.61 12.17 29.99
CA ASP A 581 29.06 13.29 30.79
C ASP A 581 30.16 12.86 31.77
N GLY A 582 31.39 13.26 31.48
CA GLY A 582 32.54 13.16 32.39
C GLY A 582 33.16 14.54 32.62
N LYS A 583 32.52 15.39 33.43
CA LYS A 583 33.10 16.67 33.87
C LYS A 583 34.05 16.45 35.05
N VAL A 584 35.33 16.30 34.73
CA VAL A 584 36.44 16.42 35.70
C VAL A 584 36.68 17.90 36.00
N SER A 585 36.56 18.23 37.28
CA SER A 585 36.84 19.52 37.91
C SER A 585 38.32 19.90 37.77
N ARG A 586 38.62 21.09 37.21
CA ARG A 586 39.94 21.73 37.30
C ARG A 586 39.87 22.91 38.28
N HIS A 587 40.53 22.73 39.41
CA HIS A 587 40.77 23.72 40.45
C HIS A 587 41.63 24.88 39.93
N GLY A 588 41.18 26.12 40.19
CA GLY A 588 41.96 27.34 40.02
C GLY A 588 42.86 27.60 41.24
N HIS A 589 44.17 27.64 41.02
CA HIS A 589 45.14 28.06 42.03
C HIS A 589 45.19 29.59 42.15
N LYS A 590 44.85 30.08 43.34
CA LYS A 590 45.09 31.46 43.81
C LYS A 590 46.59 31.70 43.97
N LYS A 591 47.12 32.78 43.37
CA LYS A 591 48.43 33.36 43.73
C LYS A 591 48.22 34.39 44.85
N ALA A 592 48.89 34.16 45.97
CA ALA A 592 49.04 35.10 47.08
C ALA A 592 50.16 36.11 46.79
N ARG A 593 49.90 37.38 47.13
CA ARG A 593 50.88 38.46 47.33
C ARG A 593 51.44 38.34 48.75
N LEU A 594 52.74 38.56 48.93
CA LEU A 594 53.46 39.11 50.12
C LEU A 594 54.94 39.20 49.71
N SER A 595 55.46 40.39 49.38
CA SER A 595 56.19 41.30 50.28
C SER A 595 57.50 40.74 50.85
N ARG A 596 58.62 40.94 50.15
CA ARG A 596 59.74 41.81 50.53
C ARG A 596 60.81 41.75 49.45
#